data_AF-A0A2H0U7V8-F1
#
_entry.id   AF-A0A2H0U7V8-F1
#
_cell.length_a   1.000
_cell.length_b   1.000
_cell.length_c   1.000
_cell.angle_alpha   90.00
_cell.angle_beta   90.00
_cell.angle_gamma   90.00
#
_symmetry.space_group_name_H-M   'P 1'
#
loop_
_entity.id
_entity.type
_entity.pdbx_description
1 polymer ?
#
loop_
_entity_poly.entity_id
_entity_poly.type
_entity_poly.pdbx_seq_one_letter_code
_entity_poly.pdbx_strand_id
1 'polypeptide(L)'
;MVRIFSSRRMRNTSPSIRPRSSAWRRLLPQLFASTDMEKNFDKWNTVKKKTNYERARFYTVREIWWCRLGVNVGTEQDGSGESFLRPVVIVRSFGSETCVVVPLTASRRQHPLRIPVGKVQQQDATALLSQIRVIDTRRLVEKVGFLNKDTFTELRKAVRRLF
;
A
#
# COMPACT_ATOMS: atom_id res chain seq x y z
N MET A 1 56.81 -6.34 41.96
CA MET A 1 55.91 -5.53 42.81
C MET A 1 55.30 -4.44 41.94
N VAL A 2 53.98 -4.45 41.68
CA VAL A 2 53.08 -3.28 41.54
C VAL A 2 51.68 -3.81 41.18
N ARG A 3 50.69 -3.08 41.70
CA ARG A 3 49.31 -3.45 42.04
C ARG A 3 48.31 -3.47 40.86
N ILE A 4 47.21 -4.15 41.19
CA ILE A 4 45.93 -4.38 40.50
C ILE A 4 45.07 -3.10 40.36
N PHE A 5 44.31 -3.06 39.25
CA PHE A 5 43.07 -2.32 38.86
C PHE A 5 42.58 -1.07 39.61
N SER A 6 42.16 -0.07 38.82
CA SER A 6 41.04 0.83 39.14
C SER A 6 40.47 1.48 37.88
N SER A 7 39.15 1.39 37.72
CA SER A 7 38.35 1.90 36.62
C SER A 7 38.12 3.41 36.70
N ARG A 8 38.17 4.11 35.57
CA ARG A 8 37.62 5.47 35.46
C ARG A 8 36.79 5.64 34.18
N ARG A 9 35.49 5.70 34.42
CA ARG A 9 34.40 6.02 33.50
C ARG A 9 34.57 7.45 32.98
N MET A 10 34.89 7.64 31.71
CA MET A 10 34.77 8.95 31.04
C MET A 10 33.38 9.09 30.43
N ARG A 11 32.65 10.12 30.87
CA ARG A 11 31.38 10.56 30.31
C ARG A 11 31.67 11.41 29.09
N ASN A 12 31.26 10.97 27.91
CA ASN A 12 31.14 11.84 26.73
C ASN A 12 29.68 12.28 26.61
N THR A 13 29.41 13.52 27.01
CA THR A 13 28.11 14.19 26.84
C THR A 13 28.09 14.88 25.48
N SER A 14 27.25 14.39 24.57
CA SER A 14 26.90 15.09 23.32
C SER A 14 26.09 16.36 23.63
N PRO A 15 26.30 17.48 22.93
CA PRO A 15 25.58 18.72 23.22
C PRO A 15 24.10 18.60 22.81
N SER A 16 23.20 18.81 23.77
CA SER A 16 21.76 18.92 23.51
C SER A 16 21.45 20.25 22.82
N ILE A 17 21.13 20.23 21.54
CA ILE A 17 20.56 21.39 20.85
C ILE A 17 19.11 21.52 21.31
N ARG A 18 18.85 22.39 22.31
CA ARG A 18 17.50 22.82 22.66
C ARG A 18 17.15 24.04 21.80
N PRO A 19 16.07 24.02 21.00
CA PRO A 19 15.61 25.24 20.34
C PRO A 19 15.03 26.20 21.38
N ARG A 20 15.61 27.40 21.48
CA ARG A 20 15.06 28.55 22.20
C ARG A 20 14.01 29.23 21.33
N SER A 21 12.74 29.03 21.66
CA SER A 21 11.65 30.03 21.63
C SER A 21 10.29 29.33 21.47
N SER A 22 9.40 29.57 22.44
CA SER A 22 8.05 29.03 22.57
C SER A 22 7.01 29.76 21.69
N ALA A 23 7.45 30.60 20.75
CA ALA A 23 6.58 31.44 19.93
C ALA A 23 6.07 30.75 18.64
N TRP A 24 6.75 29.71 18.16
CA TRP A 24 6.33 29.01 16.92
C TRP A 24 5.18 28.01 17.10
N ARG A 25 4.78 27.72 18.35
CA ARG A 25 3.68 26.77 18.64
C ARG A 25 2.28 27.39 18.58
N ARG A 26 2.13 28.71 18.36
CA ARG A 26 0.82 29.38 18.47
C ARG A 26 0.22 29.92 17.16
N LEU A 27 0.83 29.68 15.99
CA LEU A 27 0.34 30.27 14.72
C LEU A 27 0.03 29.29 13.58
N LEU A 28 -0.16 28.00 13.84
CA LEU A 28 -0.81 27.11 12.87
C LEU A 28 -1.72 26.04 13.52
N PRO A 29 -2.94 26.39 13.99
CA PRO A 29 -3.92 25.39 14.42
C PRO A 29 -5.01 25.06 13.37
N GLN A 30 -4.94 25.54 12.12
CA GLN A 30 -6.10 25.45 11.20
C GLN A 30 -5.88 24.78 9.83
N LEU A 31 -4.70 24.24 9.50
CA LEU A 31 -4.47 23.69 8.14
C LEU A 31 -3.98 22.23 8.05
N PHE A 32 -3.82 21.50 9.16
CA PHE A 32 -3.49 20.08 9.12
C PHE A 32 -4.31 19.27 10.13
N ALA A 33 -5.64 19.44 10.10
CA ALA A 33 -6.52 18.37 10.54
C ALA A 33 -6.60 17.33 9.41
N SER A 34 -5.49 16.65 9.12
CA SER A 34 -5.59 15.33 8.50
C SER A 34 -6.31 14.48 9.54
N THR A 35 -7.56 14.12 9.28
CA THR A 35 -8.27 13.06 10.00
C THR A 35 -7.48 11.78 9.79
N ASP A 36 -6.42 11.59 10.56
CA ASP A 36 -5.68 10.35 10.61
C ASP A 36 -6.60 9.38 11.36
N MET A 37 -7.50 8.75 10.60
CA MET A 37 -8.32 7.68 11.16
C MET A 37 -7.35 6.61 11.64
N GLU A 38 -7.47 6.25 12.91
CA GLU A 38 -6.60 5.26 13.53
C GLU A 38 -6.64 3.96 12.73
N LYS A 39 -5.49 3.62 12.12
CA LYS A 39 -5.34 2.43 11.30
C LYS A 39 -5.25 1.20 12.17
N ASN A 40 -6.12 0.21 11.95
CA ASN A 40 -6.13 -1.02 12.74
C ASN A 40 -5.15 -2.08 12.17
N PHE A 41 -3.87 -1.91 12.48
CA PHE A 41 -2.80 -2.84 12.07
C PHE A 41 -2.94 -4.23 12.70
N ASP A 42 -3.46 -4.35 13.92
CA ASP A 42 -3.58 -5.63 14.63
C ASP A 42 -4.65 -6.54 14.02
N LYS A 43 -5.81 -5.98 13.66
CA LYS A 43 -6.84 -6.71 12.90
C LYS A 43 -6.29 -7.17 11.55
N TRP A 44 -5.54 -6.31 10.87
CA TRP A 44 -4.88 -6.69 9.61
C TRP A 44 -3.87 -7.82 9.80
N ASN A 45 -3.02 -7.77 10.82
CA ASN A 45 -2.04 -8.83 11.10
C ASN A 45 -2.74 -10.18 11.31
N THR A 46 -3.87 -10.19 12.03
CA THR A 46 -4.69 -11.38 12.21
C THR A 46 -5.22 -11.93 10.88
N VAL A 47 -5.76 -11.08 10.01
CA VAL A 47 -6.23 -11.47 8.67
C VAL A 47 -5.07 -11.97 7.80
N LYS A 48 -3.93 -11.27 7.80
CA LYS A 48 -2.73 -11.63 7.04
C LYS A 48 -2.21 -13.02 7.40
N LYS A 49 -2.15 -13.35 8.69
CA LYS A 49 -1.78 -14.69 9.17
C LYS A 49 -2.73 -15.76 8.65
N LYS A 50 -4.04 -15.51 8.65
CA LYS A 50 -5.03 -16.43 8.06
C LYS A 50 -4.82 -16.59 6.55
N THR A 51 -4.62 -15.48 5.82
CA THR A 51 -4.37 -15.49 4.37
C THR A 51 -3.13 -16.32 3.99
N ASN A 52 -2.10 -16.34 4.83
CA ASN A 52 -0.89 -17.15 4.60
C ASN A 52 -1.18 -18.65 4.47
N TYR A 53 -2.20 -19.15 5.18
CA TYR A 53 -2.58 -20.57 5.15
C TYR A 53 -3.65 -20.89 4.10
N GLU A 54 -4.12 -19.89 3.34
CA GLU A 54 -5.06 -20.14 2.26
C GLU A 54 -4.37 -20.80 1.06
N ARG A 55 -5.18 -21.43 0.20
CA ARG A 55 -4.69 -21.96 -1.08
C ARG A 55 -4.43 -20.82 -2.06
N ALA A 56 -3.38 -20.98 -2.86
CA ALA A 56 -3.11 -20.09 -3.99
C ALA A 56 -4.28 -20.13 -4.98
N ARG A 57 -4.58 -18.98 -5.60
CA ARG A 57 -5.61 -18.89 -6.65
C ARG A 57 -4.94 -18.97 -8.01
N PHE A 58 -5.53 -19.74 -8.92
CA PHE A 58 -5.23 -19.61 -10.34
C PHE A 58 -5.74 -18.27 -10.84
N TYR A 59 -4.95 -17.66 -11.71
CA TYR A 59 -5.25 -16.34 -12.23
C TYR A 59 -4.74 -16.23 -13.66
N THR A 60 -5.28 -15.24 -14.37
CA THR A 60 -4.75 -14.83 -15.66
C THR A 60 -4.53 -13.32 -15.70
N VAL A 61 -3.62 -12.89 -16.55
CA VAL A 61 -3.42 -11.46 -16.81
C VAL A 61 -4.71 -10.85 -17.36
N ARG A 62 -4.99 -9.58 -17.04
CA ARG A 62 -6.22 -8.82 -17.35
C ARG A 62 -7.40 -9.09 -16.42
N GLU A 63 -7.34 -10.11 -15.58
CA GLU A 63 -8.39 -10.34 -14.59
C GLU A 63 -8.43 -9.23 -13.54
N ILE A 64 -9.65 -8.94 -13.10
CA ILE A 64 -9.95 -8.05 -11.99
C ILE A 64 -10.34 -8.92 -10.80
N TRP A 65 -9.73 -8.68 -9.66
CA TRP A 65 -9.96 -9.45 -8.44
C TRP A 65 -10.14 -8.54 -7.23
N TRP A 66 -11.01 -8.94 -6.30
CA TRP A 66 -10.92 -8.47 -4.93
C TRP A 66 -9.67 -9.07 -4.30
N CYS A 67 -8.79 -8.21 -3.79
CA CYS A 67 -7.50 -8.60 -3.22
C CYS A 67 -7.32 -8.02 -1.82
N ARG A 68 -6.79 -8.82 -0.90
CA ARG A 68 -6.39 -8.39 0.45
C ARG A 68 -5.11 -7.55 0.38
N LEU A 69 -5.28 -6.24 0.23
CA LEU A 69 -4.18 -5.28 0.27
C LEU A 69 -3.79 -4.87 1.68
N GLY A 70 -4.69 -5.04 2.64
CA GLY A 70 -4.39 -4.80 4.04
C GLY A 70 -4.38 -3.33 4.43
N VAL A 71 -3.82 -3.09 5.62
CA VAL A 71 -3.52 -1.77 6.17
C VAL A 71 -2.02 -1.54 6.04
N ASN A 72 -1.65 -0.40 5.44
CA ASN A 72 -0.29 -0.06 5.03
C ASN A 72 0.14 1.29 5.63
N VAL A 73 1.42 1.60 5.48
CA VAL A 73 2.04 2.77 6.10
C VAL A 73 1.76 4.04 5.29
N GLY A 74 1.46 5.13 5.98
CA GLY A 74 1.31 6.45 5.38
C GLY A 74 0.30 6.46 4.21
N THR A 75 0.78 6.88 3.04
CA THR A 75 -0.02 7.11 1.83
C THR A 75 -0.14 5.90 0.91
N GLU A 76 0.37 4.74 1.31
CA GLU A 76 0.19 3.51 0.56
C GLU A 76 -1.30 3.14 0.47
N GLN A 77 -1.69 2.57 -0.67
CA GLN A 77 -3.09 2.25 -0.90
C GLN A 77 -3.55 1.07 -0.05
N ASP A 78 -4.44 1.35 0.89
CA ASP A 78 -5.08 0.36 1.75
C ASP A 78 -6.26 -0.34 1.09
N GLY A 79 -6.56 -1.56 1.56
CA GLY A 79 -7.85 -2.18 1.37
C GLY A 79 -8.89 -1.69 2.37
N SER A 80 -10.16 -1.90 2.05
CA SER A 80 -11.31 -1.43 2.84
C SER A 80 -12.14 -2.59 3.40
N GLY A 81 -13.00 -2.27 4.37
CA GLY A 81 -13.90 -3.23 5.01
C GLY A 81 -13.16 -4.22 5.91
N GLU A 82 -13.90 -5.20 6.44
CA GLU A 82 -13.39 -6.12 7.45
C GLU A 82 -12.26 -7.03 6.95
N SER A 83 -12.27 -7.33 5.65
CA SER A 83 -11.28 -8.18 4.99
C SER A 83 -10.17 -7.38 4.30
N PHE A 84 -10.14 -6.06 4.44
CA PHE A 84 -9.13 -5.18 3.86
C PHE A 84 -8.96 -5.40 2.35
N LEU A 85 -10.09 -5.42 1.63
CA LEU A 85 -10.16 -5.73 0.22
C LEU A 85 -10.07 -4.46 -0.64
N ARG A 86 -9.43 -4.59 -1.79
CA ARG A 86 -9.48 -3.61 -2.86
C ARG A 86 -9.55 -4.33 -4.20
N PRO A 87 -10.28 -3.81 -5.20
CA PRO A 87 -10.23 -4.40 -6.53
C PRO A 87 -8.86 -4.10 -7.13
N VAL A 88 -8.27 -5.08 -7.81
CA VAL A 88 -6.98 -4.95 -8.47
C VAL A 88 -7.04 -5.57 -9.86
N VAL A 89 -6.26 -5.04 -10.80
CA VAL A 89 -6.07 -5.65 -12.13
C VAL A 89 -4.72 -6.35 -12.16
N ILE A 90 -4.69 -7.59 -12.63
CA ILE A 90 -3.45 -8.34 -12.81
C ILE A 90 -2.79 -7.93 -14.13
N VAL A 91 -1.59 -7.35 -14.05
CA VAL A 91 -0.88 -6.82 -15.23
C VAL A 91 0.29 -7.68 -15.69
N ARG A 92 0.85 -8.52 -14.80
CA ARG A 92 1.94 -9.44 -15.12
C ARG A 92 1.89 -10.68 -14.23
N SER A 93 2.18 -11.84 -14.82
CA SER A 93 2.40 -13.10 -14.09
C SER A 93 3.91 -13.29 -13.82
N PHE A 94 4.25 -13.75 -12.61
CA PHE A 94 5.59 -14.16 -12.21
C PHE A 94 5.64 -15.65 -11.78
N GLY A 95 4.65 -16.44 -12.20
CA GLY A 95 4.52 -17.85 -11.81
C GLY A 95 3.10 -18.19 -11.35
N SER A 96 2.90 -19.40 -10.86
CA SER A 96 1.59 -19.89 -10.40
C SER A 96 1.06 -19.17 -9.16
N GLU A 97 1.94 -18.71 -8.27
CA GLU A 97 1.56 -18.13 -6.97
C GLU A 97 1.90 -16.64 -6.80
N THR A 98 2.49 -15.99 -7.80
CA THR A 98 2.94 -14.59 -7.66
C THR A 98 2.64 -13.78 -8.92
N CYS A 99 2.08 -12.59 -8.73
CA CYS A 99 1.73 -11.69 -9.84
C CYS A 99 1.91 -10.22 -9.47
N VAL A 100 1.99 -9.37 -10.49
CA VAL A 100 1.98 -7.91 -10.36
C VAL A 100 0.57 -7.40 -10.57
N VAL A 101 0.12 -6.54 -9.66
CA VAL A 101 -1.22 -5.95 -9.69
C VAL A 101 -1.19 -4.43 -9.63
N VAL A 102 -2.21 -3.81 -10.24
CA VAL A 102 -2.51 -2.38 -10.12
C VAL A 102 -3.79 -2.22 -9.32
N PRO A 103 -3.78 -1.54 -8.17
CA PRO A 103 -5.00 -1.27 -7.41
C PRO A 103 -5.97 -0.33 -8.11
N LEU A 104 -7.27 -0.56 -7.90
CA LEU A 104 -8.34 0.28 -8.40
C LEU A 104 -8.95 1.16 -7.29
N THR A 105 -9.46 2.33 -7.69
CA THR A 105 -10.21 3.24 -6.84
C THR A 105 -11.45 3.77 -7.55
N ALA A 106 -12.48 4.12 -6.78
CA ALA A 106 -13.65 4.85 -7.27
C ALA A 106 -13.43 6.36 -7.36
N SER A 107 -12.30 6.87 -6.85
CA SER A 107 -11.99 8.30 -6.93
C SER A 107 -11.83 8.75 -8.37
N ARG A 108 -12.55 9.81 -8.74
CA ARG A 108 -12.51 10.47 -10.05
C ARG A 108 -11.42 11.54 -10.16
N ARG A 109 -10.47 11.57 -9.22
CA ARG A 109 -9.40 12.58 -9.22
C ARG A 109 -8.49 12.38 -10.43
N GLN A 110 -8.36 13.42 -11.25
CA GLN A 110 -7.48 13.41 -12.41
C GLN A 110 -6.02 13.50 -11.99
N HIS A 111 -5.18 12.63 -12.57
CA HIS A 111 -3.73 12.63 -12.35
C HIS A 111 -3.06 11.79 -13.46
N PRO A 112 -1.85 12.13 -13.95
CA PRO A 112 -1.19 11.38 -15.02
C PRO A 112 -0.97 9.89 -14.72
N LEU A 113 -0.75 9.55 -13.44
CA LEU A 113 -0.59 8.16 -12.95
C LEU A 113 -1.93 7.49 -12.58
N ARG A 114 -3.06 8.05 -13.01
CA ARG A 114 -4.40 7.51 -12.79
C ARG A 114 -5.07 7.26 -14.14
N ILE A 115 -5.26 5.99 -14.48
CA ILE A 115 -5.82 5.58 -15.78
C ILE A 115 -7.26 5.11 -15.55
N PRO A 116 -8.28 5.80 -16.09
CA PRO A 116 -9.66 5.32 -16.03
C PRO A 116 -9.77 3.94 -16.68
N VAL A 117 -10.43 3.00 -16.01
CA VAL A 117 -10.59 1.62 -16.48
C VAL A 117 -12.04 1.25 -16.81
N GLY A 118 -12.94 2.24 -16.82
CA GLY A 118 -14.37 2.05 -17.05
C GLY A 118 -15.09 1.55 -15.80
N LYS A 119 -16.20 0.82 -15.99
CA LYS A 119 -17.02 0.32 -14.88
C LYS A 119 -16.52 -1.04 -14.39
N VAL A 120 -16.37 -1.17 -13.08
CA VAL A 120 -16.14 -2.42 -12.35
C VAL A 120 -17.28 -2.57 -11.35
N GLN A 121 -18.07 -3.64 -11.47
CA GLN A 121 -19.29 -3.84 -10.67
C GLN A 121 -20.22 -2.61 -10.67
N GLN A 122 -20.51 -2.07 -11.86
CA GLN A 122 -21.35 -0.89 -12.07
C GLN A 122 -20.82 0.45 -11.53
N GLN A 123 -19.64 0.46 -10.90
CA GLN A 123 -18.99 1.67 -10.39
C GLN A 123 -17.81 2.07 -11.28
N ASP A 124 -17.66 3.36 -11.57
CA ASP A 124 -16.47 3.85 -12.27
C ASP A 124 -15.21 3.55 -11.46
N ALA A 125 -14.22 2.99 -12.13
CA ALA A 125 -12.95 2.61 -11.52
C ALA A 125 -11.78 3.25 -12.27
N THR A 126 -10.74 3.58 -11.50
CA THR A 126 -9.49 4.15 -11.99
C THR A 126 -8.32 3.36 -11.43
N ALA A 127 -7.40 2.96 -12.29
CA ALA A 127 -6.18 2.27 -11.93
C ALA A 127 -5.12 3.24 -11.38
N LEU A 128 -4.51 2.88 -10.25
CA LEU A 128 -3.52 3.69 -9.53
C LEU A 128 -2.10 3.20 -9.83
N LEU A 129 -1.43 3.78 -10.82
CA LEU A 129 -0.09 3.32 -11.25
C LEU A 129 0.97 3.56 -10.18
N SER A 130 0.83 4.61 -9.37
CA SER A 130 1.74 4.86 -8.24
C SER A 130 1.63 3.84 -7.10
N GLN A 131 0.68 2.90 -7.18
CA GLN A 131 0.38 1.94 -6.11
C GLN A 131 0.56 0.49 -6.59
N ILE A 132 1.24 0.28 -7.72
CA ILE A 132 1.61 -1.03 -8.26
C ILE A 132 2.36 -1.83 -7.21
N ARG A 133 2.06 -3.13 -7.12
CA ARG A 133 2.78 -4.03 -6.22
C ARG A 133 2.77 -5.47 -6.72
N VAL A 134 3.76 -6.23 -6.28
CA VAL A 134 3.79 -7.69 -6.37
C VAL A 134 2.97 -8.27 -5.23
N ILE A 135 2.19 -9.31 -5.51
CA ILE A 135 1.41 -10.04 -4.50
C ILE A 135 1.54 -11.54 -4.67
N ASP A 136 1.35 -12.26 -3.57
CA ASP A 136 1.05 -13.68 -3.55
C ASP A 136 -0.45 -13.91 -3.89
N THR A 137 -0.76 -14.92 -4.70
CA THR A 137 -2.13 -15.17 -5.19
C THR A 137 -3.08 -15.66 -4.11
N ARG A 138 -2.60 -16.09 -2.94
CA ARG A 138 -3.42 -16.34 -1.74
C ARG A 138 -4.17 -15.09 -1.28
N ARG A 139 -3.71 -13.90 -1.68
CA ARG A 139 -4.37 -12.61 -1.38
C ARG A 139 -5.59 -12.34 -2.26
N LEU A 140 -5.73 -13.04 -3.39
CA LEU A 140 -6.90 -12.94 -4.25
C LEU A 140 -8.07 -13.63 -3.55
N VAL A 141 -9.23 -12.99 -3.50
CA VAL A 141 -10.41 -13.51 -2.79
C VAL A 141 -11.46 -13.96 -3.78
N GLU A 142 -11.90 -13.04 -4.63
CA GLU A 142 -12.98 -13.27 -5.58
C GLU A 142 -12.67 -12.58 -6.90
N LYS A 143 -12.89 -13.31 -8.00
CA LYS A 143 -12.73 -12.78 -9.35
C LYS A 143 -13.95 -11.95 -9.69
N VAL A 144 -13.71 -10.69 -10.03
CA VAL A 144 -14.76 -9.74 -10.44
C VAL A 144 -15.06 -9.87 -11.93
N GLY A 145 -14.03 -10.12 -12.75
CA GLY A 145 -14.19 -10.21 -14.19
C GLY A 145 -12.88 -9.96 -14.93
N PHE A 146 -13.00 -9.36 -16.12
CA PHE A 146 -11.87 -9.02 -16.97
C PHE A 146 -11.91 -7.55 -17.34
N LEU A 147 -10.74 -6.92 -17.38
CA LEU A 147 -10.62 -5.61 -17.99
C LEU A 147 -10.79 -5.73 -19.52
N ASN A 148 -11.41 -4.72 -20.13
CA ASN A 148 -11.49 -4.61 -21.59
C ASN A 148 -10.08 -4.67 -22.21
N LYS A 149 -9.94 -5.31 -23.38
CA LYS A 149 -8.63 -5.56 -24.01
C LYS A 149 -7.89 -4.27 -24.39
N ASP A 150 -8.61 -3.27 -24.91
CA ASP A 150 -8.02 -2.01 -25.35
C ASP A 150 -7.58 -1.19 -24.15
N THR A 151 -8.45 -1.07 -23.14
CA THR A 151 -8.13 -0.44 -21.86
C THR A 151 -6.96 -1.11 -21.16
N PHE A 152 -6.89 -2.45 -21.18
CA PHE A 152 -5.78 -3.20 -20.62
C PHE A 152 -4.47 -2.95 -21.38
N THR A 153 -4.54 -2.80 -22.70
CA THR A 153 -3.38 -2.48 -23.54
C THR A 153 -2.81 -1.11 -23.16
N GLU A 154 -3.67 -0.10 -22.98
CA GLU A 154 -3.25 1.23 -22.53
C GLU A 154 -2.70 1.23 -21.11
N LEU A 155 -3.34 0.52 -20.19
CA LEU A 155 -2.82 0.34 -18.83
C LEU A 155 -1.43 -0.29 -18.85
N ARG A 156 -1.24 -1.36 -19.64
CA ARG A 156 0.05 -2.05 -19.74
C ARG A 156 1.14 -1.18 -20.36
N LYS A 157 0.81 -0.37 -21.39
CA LYS A 157 1.73 0.64 -21.94
C LYS A 157 2.13 1.66 -20.88
N ALA A 158 1.18 2.13 -20.09
CA ALA A 158 1.45 3.10 -19.03
C ALA A 158 2.31 2.52 -17.91
N VAL A 159 2.09 1.27 -17.50
CA VAL A 159 2.97 0.56 -16.55
C VAL A 159 4.41 0.45 -17.08
N ARG A 160 4.58 0.09 -18.37
CA ARG A 160 5.90 0.00 -19.02
C ARG A 160 6.63 1.33 -19.22
N ARG A 161 5.94 2.46 -19.04
CA ARG A 161 6.58 3.79 -19.08
C ARG A 161 7.08 4.24 -17.71
N LEU A 162 6.65 3.55 -16.64
CA LEU A 162 7.02 3.90 -15.26
C LEU A 162 8.39 3.33 -14.86
N PHE A 163 8.78 2.21 -15.46
CA PHE A 163 10.06 1.50 -15.27
C PHE A 163 10.53 0.99 -16.63
#